data_AF-A0A383D886-F1
#
_entry.id   AF-A0A383D886-F1
#
_cell.length_a   1.000
_cell.length_b   1.000
_cell.length_c   1.000
_cell.angle_alpha   90.00
_cell.angle_beta   90.00
_cell.angle_gamma   90.00
#
_symmetry.space_group_name_H-M   'P 1'
#
loop_
_entity.id
_entity.type
_entity.pdbx_description
1 polymer ?
#
loop_
_entity_poly.entity_id
_entity_poly.type
_entity_poly.pdbx_seq_one_letter_code
_entity_poly.pdbx_strand_id
1 'polypeptide(L)'
;NKWEKVLSMDKESKEVPYGHDAYSPMYYDPVSGHGLLVEFKTNALWAYDPDRLKWTKLAPEGDLMPTGKKRLAYFDPIQKVFVIIEGTTVWVYRYQSG
;
A
#
# COMPACT_ATOMS: atom_id res chain seq x y z
N ASN A 1 25.29 -8.37 -6.47
CA ASN A 1 23.92 -8.76 -6.07
C ASN A 1 23.98 -9.48 -4.73
N LYS A 2 23.48 -8.86 -3.66
CA LYS A 2 23.43 -9.43 -2.32
C LYS A 2 22.06 -9.12 -1.71
N TRP A 3 21.46 -10.10 -1.03
CA TRP A 3 20.26 -9.90 -0.24
C TRP A 3 20.59 -9.25 1.11
N GLU A 4 19.74 -8.33 1.55
CA GLU A 4 19.84 -7.68 2.85
C GLU A 4 18.46 -7.65 3.53
N LYS A 5 18.44 -8.02 4.82
CA LYS A 5 17.26 -7.84 5.66
C LYS A 5 17.35 -6.47 6.32
N VAL A 6 16.67 -5.49 5.74
CA VAL A 6 16.69 -4.09 6.20
C VAL A 6 15.74 -3.82 7.38
N LEU A 7 14.71 -4.64 7.55
CA LEU A 7 13.72 -4.56 8.64
C LEU A 7 13.31 -5.96 9.12
N SER A 8 13.08 -6.09 10.42
CA SER A 8 12.59 -7.33 11.05
C SER A 8 11.78 -6.97 12.31
N MET A 9 10.46 -7.10 12.23
CA MET A 9 9.55 -6.75 13.32
C MET A 9 8.66 -7.93 13.67
N ASP A 10 8.12 -7.94 14.88
CA ASP A 10 7.14 -8.94 15.32
C ASP A 10 5.84 -8.82 14.53
N LYS A 11 5.08 -9.93 14.46
CA LYS A 11 3.84 -10.02 13.69
C LYS A 11 2.76 -9.05 14.17
N GLU A 12 2.81 -8.68 15.45
CA GLU A 12 1.90 -7.77 16.12
C GLU A 12 2.34 -6.30 16.01
N SER A 13 3.47 -6.03 15.35
CA SER A 13 3.98 -4.68 15.16
C SER A 13 3.00 -3.79 14.40
N LYS A 14 2.94 -2.53 14.82
CA LYS A 14 2.16 -1.47 14.15
C LYS A 14 3.03 -0.56 13.28
N GLU A 15 4.32 -0.86 13.18
CA GLU A 15 5.30 -0.07 12.43
C GLU A 15 5.51 -0.58 11.00
N VAL A 16 5.04 -1.80 10.69
CA VAL A 16 5.17 -2.42 9.37
C VAL A 16 3.84 -3.05 8.94
N PRO A 17 3.56 -3.12 7.63
CA PRO A 17 2.43 -3.88 7.12
C PRO A 17 2.66 -5.39 7.29
N TYR A 18 1.56 -6.14 7.27
CA TYR A 18 1.64 -7.58 7.09
C TYR A 18 1.65 -7.94 5.60
N GLY A 19 2.66 -8.70 5.15
CA GLY A 19 2.82 -9.09 3.75
C GLY A 19 2.23 -10.47 3.43
N HIS A 20 1.42 -10.57 2.38
CA HIS A 20 0.91 -11.83 1.84
C HIS A 20 0.43 -11.65 0.39
N ASP A 21 0.65 -12.64 -0.45
CA ASP A 21 0.30 -12.61 -1.88
C ASP A 21 -1.19 -12.35 -2.16
N ALA A 22 -2.09 -12.99 -1.39
CA ALA A 22 -3.53 -12.91 -1.58
C ALA A 22 -4.21 -11.63 -1.05
N TYR A 23 -3.57 -10.86 -0.14
CA TYR A 23 -4.25 -9.72 0.52
C TYR A 23 -3.37 -8.51 0.81
N SER A 24 -2.13 -8.49 0.34
CA SER A 24 -1.23 -7.35 0.47
C SER A 24 -0.63 -6.90 -0.87
N PRO A 25 -1.46 -6.60 -1.91
CA PRO A 25 -0.92 -6.14 -3.18
C PRO A 25 -0.11 -4.85 -2.98
N MET A 26 1.06 -4.83 -3.61
CA MET A 26 2.05 -3.76 -3.49
C MET A 26 2.49 -3.29 -4.87
N TYR A 27 2.69 -1.99 -5.01
CA TYR A 27 3.20 -1.37 -6.23
C TYR A 27 4.23 -0.30 -5.89
N TYR A 28 5.16 -0.07 -6.81
CA TYR A 28 6.08 1.05 -6.75
C TYR A 28 5.47 2.24 -7.48
N ASP A 29 5.43 3.40 -6.84
CA ASP A 29 5.08 4.66 -7.48
C ASP A 29 6.36 5.30 -8.05
N PRO A 30 6.55 5.31 -9.38
CA PRO A 30 7.76 5.85 -10.01
C PRO A 30 7.85 7.38 -9.91
N VAL A 31 6.78 8.07 -9.50
CA VAL A 31 6.78 9.53 -9.35
C VAL A 31 7.41 9.94 -8.03
N SER A 32 7.07 9.26 -6.94
CA SER A 32 7.58 9.55 -5.60
C SER A 32 8.81 8.70 -5.23
N GLY A 33 8.98 7.52 -5.84
CA GLY A 33 9.98 6.55 -5.42
C GLY A 33 9.54 5.68 -4.22
N HIS A 34 8.32 5.86 -3.73
CA HIS A 34 7.78 5.09 -2.62
C HIS A 34 7.06 3.82 -3.09
N GLY A 35 7.06 2.80 -2.24
CA GLY A 35 6.18 1.64 -2.40
C GLY A 35 4.82 1.91 -1.76
N LEU A 36 3.72 1.57 -2.41
CA LEU A 36 2.37 1.58 -1.84
C LEU A 36 1.88 0.15 -1.66
N LEU A 37 1.33 -0.15 -0.49
CA LEU A 37 0.76 -1.45 -0.16
C LEU A 37 -0.59 -1.26 0.50
N VAL A 38 -1.61 -1.95 0.00
CA VAL A 38 -2.89 -2.09 0.72
C VAL A 38 -2.96 -3.45 1.36
N GLU A 39 -3.25 -3.49 2.66
CA GLU A 39 -3.42 -4.70 3.44
C GLU A 39 -4.91 -4.94 3.68
N PHE A 40 -5.53 -5.78 2.85
CA PHE A 40 -6.97 -6.02 2.86
C PHE A 40 -7.48 -6.67 4.16
N LYS A 41 -6.62 -7.37 4.91
CA LYS A 41 -7.00 -8.04 6.16
C LYS A 41 -7.31 -7.06 7.28
N THR A 42 -6.49 -6.01 7.43
CA THR A 42 -6.69 -4.95 8.43
C THR A 42 -7.28 -3.68 7.85
N ASN A 43 -7.54 -3.68 6.53
CA ASN A 43 -8.00 -2.53 5.76
C ASN A 43 -7.10 -1.30 5.96
N ALA A 44 -5.79 -1.51 5.83
CA ALA A 44 -4.78 -0.48 6.03
C ALA A 44 -4.06 -0.17 4.72
N LEU A 45 -3.69 1.09 4.53
CA LEU A 45 -2.84 1.55 3.43
C LEU A 45 -1.49 2.00 3.99
N TRP A 46 -0.43 1.66 3.29
CA TRP A 46 0.94 1.90 3.73
C TRP A 46 1.80 2.48 2.61
N ALA A 47 2.74 3.35 2.98
CA ALA A 47 3.82 3.81 2.12
C ALA A 47 5.17 3.33 2.65
N TYR A 48 6.03 2.84 1.77
CA TYR A 48 7.42 2.47 2.06
C TYR A 48 8.38 3.47 1.46
N ASP A 49 9.22 4.05 2.30
CA ASP A 49 10.34 4.91 1.94
C ASP A 49 11.63 4.07 1.88
N PRO A 50 12.19 3.81 0.68
CA PRO A 50 13.39 3.00 0.55
C PRO A 50 14.65 3.71 1.04
N ASP A 51 14.70 5.04 1.04
CA ASP A 51 15.87 5.80 1.51
C ASP A 51 15.95 5.81 3.04
N ARG A 52 14.79 5.82 3.70
CA ARG A 52 14.67 5.81 5.16
C ARG A 52 14.46 4.41 5.75
N LEU A 53 14.28 3.40 4.91
CA LEU A 53 13.90 2.04 5.29
C LEU A 53 12.70 2.05 6.25
N LYS A 54 11.66 2.82 5.92
CA LYS A 54 10.53 3.06 6.84
C LYS A 54 9.19 2.85 6.16
N TRP A 55 8.31 2.13 6.86
CA TRP A 55 6.90 2.07 6.53
C TRP A 55 6.13 3.16 7.30
N THR A 56 5.16 3.77 6.63
CA THR A 56 4.24 4.74 7.22
C THR A 56 2.82 4.31 6.93
N LYS A 57 2.01 4.16 7.98
CA LYS A 57 0.58 3.90 7.84
C LYS A 57 -0.11 5.18 7.39
N LEU A 58 -0.82 5.10 6.28
CA LEU A 58 -1.53 6.21 5.69
C LEU A 58 -2.96 6.28 6.23
N ALA A 59 -3.46 7.50 6.39
CA ALA A 59 -4.85 7.78 6.73
C ALA A 59 -5.43 8.72 5.67
N PRO A 60 -5.83 8.18 4.49
CA PRO A 60 -6.45 9.00 3.44
C PRO A 60 -7.74 9.64 3.93
N GLU A 61 -7.96 10.89 3.51
CA GLU A 61 -9.23 11.59 3.71
C GLU A 61 -10.25 11.18 2.63
N GLY A 62 -11.52 11.49 2.86
CA GLY A 62 -12.63 11.22 1.93
C GLY A 62 -13.31 9.88 2.18
N ASP A 63 -13.69 9.19 1.10
CA ASP A 63 -14.41 7.91 1.17
C ASP A 63 -13.54 6.82 1.82
N LEU A 64 -14.16 6.02 2.69
CA LEU A 64 -13.50 4.90 3.33
C LEU A 64 -13.10 3.83 2.31
N MET A 65 -11.96 3.18 2.54
CA MET A 65 -11.53 2.04 1.73
C MET A 65 -12.56 0.88 1.77
N PRO A 66 -12.77 0.19 0.65
CA PRO A 66 -13.71 -0.92 0.55
C PRO A 66 -13.39 -2.05 1.54
N THR A 67 -14.42 -2.64 2.15
CA THR A 67 -14.30 -3.69 3.17
C THR A 67 -14.72 -5.08 2.69
N GLY A 68 -15.20 -5.22 1.46
CA GLY A 68 -15.69 -6.49 0.93
C GLY A 68 -14.60 -7.52 0.63
N LYS A 69 -15.01 -8.70 0.20
CA LYS A 69 -14.09 -9.83 -0.04
C LYS A 69 -13.55 -9.89 -1.48
N LYS A 70 -14.17 -9.18 -2.42
CA LYS A 70 -13.82 -9.20 -3.85
C LYS A 70 -13.09 -7.91 -4.22
N ARG A 71 -11.89 -7.74 -3.69
CA ARG A 71 -11.05 -6.55 -3.90
C ARG A 71 -9.86 -6.88 -4.80
N LEU A 72 -9.50 -5.92 -5.63
CA LEU A 72 -8.26 -5.92 -6.41
C LEU A 72 -7.62 -4.53 -6.33
N ALA A 73 -6.31 -4.46 -6.52
CA ALA A 73 -5.61 -3.18 -6.58
C ALA A 73 -4.54 -3.18 -7.67
N TYR A 74 -4.36 -2.02 -8.29
CA TYR A 74 -3.29 -1.74 -9.26
C TYR A 74 -2.86 -0.28 -9.20
N PHE A 75 -1.72 0.04 -9.80
CA PHE A 75 -1.30 1.42 -9.99
C PHE A 75 -1.43 1.83 -11.46
N ASP A 76 -2.08 2.95 -11.72
CA ASP A 76 -2.10 3.57 -13.05
C ASP A 76 -0.98 4.62 -13.12
N PRO A 77 0.10 4.37 -13.90
CA PRO A 77 1.23 5.29 -13.99
C PRO A 77 0.95 6.54 -14.82
N ILE A 78 -0.03 6.50 -15.74
CA ILE A 78 -0.41 7.66 -16.55
C ILE A 78 -1.18 8.64 -15.66
N GLN A 79 -2.13 8.11 -14.91
CA GLN A 79 -2.93 8.91 -13.99
C GLN A 79 -2.24 9.17 -12.66
N LYS A 80 -1.18 8.44 -12.31
CA LYS A 80 -0.45 8.52 -11.03
C LYS A 80 -1.36 8.26 -9.84
N VAL A 81 -2.16 7.19 -9.93
CA VAL A 81 -3.12 6.81 -8.90
C VAL A 81 -2.98 5.35 -8.53
N PHE A 82 -3.11 5.08 -7.24
CA PHE A 82 -3.33 3.73 -6.74
C PHE A 82 -4.83 3.44 -6.72
N VAL A 83 -5.24 2.43 -7.47
CA VAL A 83 -6.65 2.08 -7.70
C VAL A 83 -7.02 0.86 -6.88
N ILE A 84 -8.15 0.93 -6.19
CA ILE A 84 -8.78 -0.22 -5.53
C ILE A 84 -10.16 -0.41 -6.14
N ILE A 85 -10.50 -1.64 -6.51
CA ILE A 85 -11.82 -1.98 -7.05
C ILE A 85 -12.47 -3.00 -6.14
N GLU A 86 -13.73 -2.78 -5.77
CA GLU A 86 -14.61 -3.77 -5.16
C GLU A 86 -15.84 -3.98 -6.04
N GLY A 87 -15.94 -5.15 -6.66
CA GLY A 87 -17.01 -5.42 -7.63
C GLY A 87 -16.96 -4.44 -8.79
N THR A 88 -17.94 -3.52 -8.87
CA THR A 88 -18.02 -2.47 -9.89
C THR A 88 -17.72 -1.07 -9.35
N THR A 89 -17.36 -0.95 -8.08
CA THR A 89 -17.03 0.32 -7.44
C THR A 89 -15.52 0.53 -7.45
N VAL A 90 -15.08 1.74 -7.78
CA VAL A 90 -13.67 2.08 -7.99
C VAL A 90 -13.29 3.23 -7.06
N TRP A 91 -12.19 3.05 -6.34
CA TRP A 91 -11.54 4.06 -5.52
C TRP A 91 -10.18 4.39 -6.13
N VAL A 92 -9.78 5.65 -6.02
CA VAL A 92 -8.46 6.11 -6.42
C VAL A 92 -7.80 6.84 -5.25
N TYR A 93 -6.53 6.57 -5.03
CA TYR A 93 -5.70 7.25 -4.07
C TYR A 93 -4.52 7.90 -4.78
N ARG A 94 -4.39 9.23 -4.66
CA ARG A 94 -3.22 10.00 -5.12
C ARG A 94 -2.27 10.14 -3.95
N TYR A 95 -1.15 9.44 -4.04
CA TYR A 95 -0.08 9.62 -3.07
C TYR A 95 0.68 10.92 -3.33
N GLN A 96 0.96 11.66 -2.27
CA GLN A 96 1.84 12.82 -2.29
C GLN A 96 2.87 12.58 -1.19
N SER A 97 4.13 12.39 -1.58
CA SER A 97 5.25 12.50 -0.64
C SER A 97 5.35 13.98 -0.24
N GLY A 98 5.09 14.29 1.03
CA GLY A 98 5.32 15.63 1.59
C GLY A 98 6.79 16.02 1.61
#